data_AF-A0A2J6WJA6-F1
#
_entry.id   AF-A0A2J6WJA6-F1
#
_cell.length_a   1.000
_cell.length_b   1.000
_cell.length_c   1.000
_cell.angle_alpha   90.00
_cell.angle_beta   90.00
_cell.angle_gamma   90.00
#
_symmetry.space_group_name_H-M   'P 1'
#
loop_
_entity.id
_entity.type
_entity.pdbx_description
1 polymer ?
#
loop_
_entity_poly.entity_id
_entity_poly.type
_entity_poly.pdbx_seq_one_letter_code
_entity_poly.pdbx_strand_id
1 'polypeptide(L)'
;MKKVFLRDQKGFTLIELLIVIAIIAILASIAIPQYMKYQQKAKVSSYAEPMARACMMDAAAYCVEHPDTGSGYTIPVASLKNCSQANITIQTPGGNVILSGNDAITCDSTGSIASGTVISSLEGVTAYQAYCSVDR
;
A
#
# COMPACT_ATOMS: atom_id res chain seq x y z
N MET A 1 -64.42 14.79 29.95
CA MET A 1 -63.17 15.57 30.01
C MET A 1 -61.97 14.64 29.83
N LYS A 2 -61.21 14.76 28.75
CA LYS A 2 -59.99 13.97 28.50
C LYS A 2 -58.85 14.52 29.35
N LYS A 3 -58.35 13.72 30.28
CA LYS A 3 -57.20 14.05 31.16
C LYS A 3 -55.92 13.93 30.31
N VAL A 4 -55.31 15.05 29.93
CA VAL A 4 -54.04 15.08 29.21
C VAL A 4 -52.92 14.81 30.21
N PHE A 5 -52.24 13.68 30.08
CA PHE A 5 -51.04 13.36 30.85
C PHE A 5 -49.88 14.22 30.30
N LEU A 6 -49.50 15.27 31.03
CA LEU A 6 -48.27 16.03 30.76
C LEU A 6 -47.09 15.09 31.04
N ARG A 7 -46.43 14.62 29.98
CA ARG A 7 -45.18 13.85 30.07
C ARG A 7 -44.08 14.80 30.56
N ASP A 8 -43.48 14.45 31.69
CA ASP A 8 -42.32 15.13 32.27
C ASP A 8 -41.14 15.08 31.28
N GLN A 9 -40.91 16.17 30.55
CA GLN A 9 -39.80 16.27 29.61
C GLN A 9 -38.53 16.54 30.41
N LYS A 10 -37.85 15.48 30.85
CA LYS A 10 -36.50 15.58 31.41
C LYS A 10 -35.54 16.03 30.29
N GLY A 11 -35.20 17.31 30.30
CA GLY A 11 -34.19 17.88 29.41
C GLY A 11 -32.79 17.37 29.74
N PHE A 12 -31.95 17.29 28.72
CA PHE A 12 -30.54 16.95 28.85
C PHE A 12 -29.79 18.11 29.53
N THR A 13 -29.01 17.85 30.57
CA THR A 13 -28.29 18.93 31.27
C THR A 13 -27.05 19.35 30.49
N LEU A 14 -26.67 20.62 30.61
CA LEU A 14 -25.47 21.16 29.97
C LEU A 14 -24.21 20.46 30.47
N ILE A 15 -24.19 20.05 31.74
CA ILE A 15 -23.07 19.33 32.33
C ILE A 15 -22.94 17.90 31.80
N GLU A 16 -24.05 17.22 31.52
CA GLU A 16 -24.04 15.91 30.87
C GLU A 16 -23.43 16.02 29.46
N LEU A 17 -23.78 17.06 28.71
CA LEU A 17 -23.19 17.30 27.39
C LEU A 17 -21.69 17.55 27.47
N LEU A 18 -21.24 18.31 28.48
CA LEU A 18 -19.83 18.66 28.66
C LEU A 18 -18.97 17.42 28.98
N ILE A 19 -19.48 16.51 29.80
CA ILE A 19 -18.76 15.25 30.10
C ILE A 19 -18.67 14.36 28.86
N VAL A 20 -19.73 14.28 28.05
CA VAL A 20 -19.74 13.47 26.82
C VAL A 20 -18.69 13.97 25.82
N ILE A 21 -18.60 15.29 25.59
CA ILE A 21 -17.57 15.83 24.67
C ILE A 21 -16.16 15.59 25.21
N ALA A 22 -15.95 15.63 26.53
CA ALA A 22 -14.65 15.36 27.14
C ALA A 22 -14.22 13.90 26.90
N ILE A 23 -15.12 12.94 27.05
CA ILE A 23 -14.85 11.53 26.78
C ILE A 23 -14.57 11.30 25.28
N ILE A 24 -15.37 11.88 24.39
CA ILE A 24 -15.16 11.77 22.93
C ILE A 24 -13.79 12.34 22.54
N ALA A 25 -13.37 13.47 23.12
CA ALA A 25 -12.08 14.08 22.85
C ALA A 25 -10.91 13.15 23.22
N ILE A 26 -10.99 12.48 24.38
CA ILE A 26 -9.98 11.51 24.82
C ILE A 26 -9.91 10.33 23.83
N LEU A 27 -11.05 9.74 23.47
CA LEU A 27 -11.09 8.61 22.53
C LEU A 27 -10.59 9.00 21.12
N ALA A 28 -10.99 10.18 20.62
CA ALA A 28 -10.61 10.68 19.31
C ALA A 28 -9.08 10.90 19.19
N SER A 29 -8.45 11.36 20.28
CA SER A 29 -6.99 11.58 20.30
C SER A 29 -6.16 10.32 20.01
N ILE A 30 -6.68 9.14 20.38
CA ILE A 30 -6.04 7.84 20.14
C ILE A 30 -6.54 7.23 18.82
N ALA A 31 -7.84 7.31 18.56
CA ALA A 31 -8.47 6.67 17.41
C ALA A 31 -8.05 7.30 16.07
N ILE A 32 -7.96 8.63 15.98
CA ILE A 32 -7.61 9.33 14.73
C ILE A 32 -6.23 8.91 14.18
N PRO A 33 -5.12 8.99 14.94
CA PRO A 33 -3.81 8.60 14.41
C PRO A 33 -3.74 7.10 14.05
N GLN A 34 -4.42 6.24 14.81
CA GLN A 34 -4.51 4.81 14.50
C GLN A 34 -5.29 4.55 13.20
N TYR A 35 -6.42 5.23 13.01
CA TYR A 35 -7.23 5.12 11.81
C TYR A 35 -6.49 5.62 10.56
N MET A 36 -5.73 6.71 10.68
CA MET A 36 -4.89 7.21 9.58
C MET A 36 -3.80 6.21 9.18
N LYS A 37 -3.12 5.57 10.15
CA LYS A 37 -2.16 4.50 9.88
C LYS A 37 -2.80 3.30 9.19
N TYR A 38 -3.98 2.89 9.64
CA TYR A 38 -4.72 1.78 9.02
C TYR A 38 -5.09 2.09 7.57
N GLN A 39 -5.60 3.29 7.30
CA GLN A 39 -5.90 3.74 5.93
C GLN A 39 -4.66 3.76 5.05
N GLN A 40 -3.53 4.29 5.54
CA GLN A 40 -2.27 4.34 4.78
C GLN A 40 -1.79 2.92 4.45
N LYS A 41 -1.79 2.01 5.42
CA LYS A 41 -1.43 0.60 5.20
C LYS A 41 -2.34 -0.07 4.18
N ALA A 42 -3.65 0.14 4.27
CA ALA A 42 -4.62 -0.41 3.34
C ALA A 42 -4.40 0.11 1.91
N LYS A 43 -4.09 1.41 1.74
CA LYS A 43 -3.76 1.99 0.44
C LYS A 43 -2.49 1.39 -0.16
N VAL A 44 -1.41 1.30 0.62
CA VAL A 44 -0.17 0.67 0.14
C VAL A 44 -0.41 -0.79 -0.24
N SER A 45 -1.19 -1.53 0.54
CA SER A 45 -1.55 -2.91 0.22
C SER A 45 -2.41 -3.06 -1.04
N SER A 46 -3.34 -2.13 -1.26
CA SER A 46 -4.26 -2.20 -2.40
C SER A 46 -3.65 -1.70 -3.71
N TYR A 47 -2.74 -0.73 -3.66
CA TYR A 47 -2.22 -0.05 -4.84
C TYR A 47 -0.74 -0.30 -5.09
N ALA A 48 0.11 -0.28 -4.05
CA ALA A 48 1.55 -0.42 -4.23
C ALA A 48 1.99 -1.89 -4.31
N GLU A 49 1.53 -2.75 -3.38
CA GLU A 49 1.86 -4.19 -3.38
C GLU A 49 1.60 -4.91 -4.72
N PRO A 50 0.42 -4.77 -5.37
CA PRO A 50 0.16 -5.48 -6.61
C PRO A 50 1.08 -5.04 -7.76
N MET A 51 1.57 -3.80 -7.74
CA MET A 51 2.46 -3.31 -8.79
C MET A 51 3.87 -3.91 -8.69
N ALA A 52 4.43 -3.96 -7.48
CA ALA A 52 5.72 -4.63 -7.26
C ALA A 52 5.64 -6.12 -7.63
N ARG A 53 4.53 -6.78 -7.26
CA ARG A 53 4.26 -8.17 -7.63
C ARG A 53 4.12 -8.34 -9.13
N ALA A 54 3.36 -7.48 -9.83
CA ALA A 54 3.17 -7.57 -11.27
C ALA A 54 4.49 -7.40 -12.04
N CYS A 55 5.37 -6.53 -11.55
CA CYS A 55 6.71 -6.35 -12.10
C CYS A 55 7.57 -7.62 -11.94
N MET A 56 7.59 -8.22 -10.74
CA MET A 56 8.34 -9.46 -10.50
C MET A 56 7.76 -10.67 -11.25
N MET A 57 6.46 -10.72 -11.47
CA MET A 57 5.82 -11.77 -12.29
C MET A 57 6.22 -11.66 -13.76
N ASP A 58 6.36 -10.43 -14.26
CA ASP A 58 6.85 -10.20 -15.61
C ASP A 58 8.33 -10.61 -15.72
N ALA A 59 9.16 -10.24 -14.74
CA ALA A 59 10.55 -10.69 -14.67
C ALA A 59 10.68 -12.22 -14.69
N ALA A 60 9.84 -12.91 -13.91
CA ALA A 60 9.83 -14.37 -13.88
C ALA A 60 9.45 -14.97 -15.23
N ALA A 61 8.45 -14.41 -15.92
CA ALA A 61 8.07 -14.84 -17.26
C ALA A 61 9.22 -14.61 -18.25
N TYR A 62 9.89 -13.46 -18.17
CA TYR A 62 11.03 -13.13 -19.03
C TYR A 62 12.18 -14.12 -18.86
N CYS A 63 12.55 -14.46 -17.62
CA CYS A 63 13.64 -15.38 -17.34
C CYS A 63 13.39 -16.80 -17.88
N VAL A 64 12.14 -17.25 -17.90
CA VAL A 64 11.79 -18.56 -18.48
C VAL A 64 12.03 -18.58 -19.98
N GLU A 65 11.75 -17.47 -20.67
CA GLU A 65 11.98 -17.33 -22.11
C GLU A 65 13.47 -17.07 -22.44
N HIS A 66 14.21 -16.47 -21.52
CA HIS A 66 15.60 -16.04 -21.69
C HIS A 66 16.48 -16.46 -20.48
N PRO A 67 16.77 -17.77 -20.32
CA PRO A 67 17.65 -18.23 -19.27
C PRO A 67 19.07 -17.68 -19.46
N ASP A 68 19.77 -17.40 -18.35
CA ASP A 68 21.15 -16.92 -18.39
C ASP A 68 22.09 -18.03 -18.90
N THR A 69 22.88 -17.71 -19.93
CA THR A 69 23.84 -18.65 -20.53
C THR A 69 25.25 -18.55 -19.94
N GLY A 70 25.43 -17.76 -18.86
CA GLY A 70 26.58 -17.90 -17.97
C GLY A 70 27.28 -16.60 -17.58
N SER A 71 26.57 -15.49 -17.33
CA SER A 71 27.22 -14.25 -16.84
C SER A 71 26.34 -13.32 -15.98
N GLY A 72 25.22 -13.77 -15.43
CA GLY A 72 24.28 -12.90 -14.74
C GLY A 72 23.55 -12.01 -15.74
N TYR A 73 22.45 -12.50 -16.30
CA TYR A 73 21.68 -11.76 -17.28
C TYR A 73 20.74 -10.78 -16.58
N THR A 74 21.01 -9.48 -16.66
CA THR A 74 20.09 -8.44 -16.18
C THR A 74 18.98 -8.18 -17.20
N ILE A 75 17.73 -8.25 -16.76
CA ILE A 75 16.55 -8.03 -17.59
C ILE A 75 16.51 -6.56 -18.03
N PRO A 76 16.39 -6.26 -19.34
CA PRO A 76 16.15 -4.91 -19.80
C PRO A 76 14.81 -4.41 -19.26
N VAL A 77 14.78 -3.29 -18.52
CA VAL A 77 13.52 -2.78 -17.94
C VAL A 77 12.40 -2.63 -18.96
N ALA A 78 12.73 -2.25 -20.21
CA ALA A 78 11.76 -2.11 -21.30
C ALA A 78 11.03 -3.41 -21.67
N SER A 79 11.61 -4.56 -21.34
CA SER A 79 10.99 -5.87 -21.52
C SER A 79 9.94 -6.18 -20.45
N LEU A 80 9.95 -5.47 -19.31
CA LEU A 80 8.98 -5.68 -18.26
C LEU A 80 7.68 -4.91 -18.49
N LYS A 81 6.62 -5.57 -18.95
CA LYS A 81 5.38 -4.89 -19.40
C LYS A 81 4.70 -4.08 -18.30
N ASN A 82 4.75 -4.56 -17.07
CA ASN A 82 4.14 -3.89 -15.91
C ASN A 82 5.05 -2.84 -15.26
N CYS A 83 6.32 -2.75 -15.67
CA CYS A 83 7.31 -1.83 -15.12
C CYS A 83 8.40 -1.53 -16.17
N SER A 84 7.98 -1.03 -17.33
CA SER A 84 8.81 -0.94 -18.53
C SER A 84 9.91 0.15 -18.48
N GLN A 85 9.99 0.86 -17.36
CA GLN A 85 10.91 1.95 -17.13
C GLN A 85 11.47 1.82 -15.72
N ALA A 86 12.76 2.14 -15.56
CA ALA A 86 13.34 2.29 -14.24
C ALA A 86 12.67 3.46 -13.51
N ASN A 87 12.38 3.28 -12.22
CA ASN A 87 11.85 4.35 -11.37
C ASN A 87 10.55 4.99 -11.92
N ILE A 88 9.53 4.16 -12.15
CA ILE A 88 8.26 4.59 -12.74
C ILE A 88 7.27 5.09 -11.69
N THR A 89 6.60 6.21 -12.00
CA THR A 89 5.46 6.72 -11.24
C THR A 89 4.16 6.36 -11.94
N ILE A 90 3.28 5.66 -11.24
CA ILE A 90 2.00 5.19 -11.78
C ILE A 90 0.86 5.85 -11.01
N GLN A 91 -0.05 6.51 -11.75
CA GLN A 91 -1.20 7.17 -11.15
C GLN A 91 -2.29 6.15 -10.84
N THR A 92 -2.71 6.09 -9.58
CA THR A 92 -3.85 5.27 -9.14
C THR A 92 -4.89 6.16 -8.47
N PRO A 93 -6.15 5.70 -8.33
CA PRO A 93 -7.14 6.41 -7.52
C PRO A 93 -6.70 6.64 -6.06
N GLY A 94 -5.77 5.81 -5.57
CA GLY A 94 -5.20 5.91 -4.21
C GLY A 94 -4.07 6.94 -4.06
N GLY A 95 -3.58 7.51 -5.17
CA GLY A 95 -2.41 8.39 -5.23
C GLY A 95 -1.35 7.88 -6.22
N ASN A 96 -0.23 8.59 -6.29
CA ASN A 96 0.89 8.22 -7.15
C ASN A 96 1.71 7.11 -6.48
N VAL A 97 1.83 5.96 -7.14
CA VAL A 97 2.71 4.87 -6.70
C VAL A 97 4.05 5.02 -7.41
N ILE A 98 5.14 4.97 -6.66
CA ILE A 98 6.51 5.03 -7.16
C ILE A 98 7.09 3.63 -7.05
N LEU A 99 7.43 3.02 -8.19
CA LEU A 99 8.17 1.77 -8.27
C LEU A 99 9.66 2.05 -8.48
N SER A 100 10.54 1.25 -7.87
CA SER A 100 12.00 1.37 -8.00
C SER A 100 12.67 0.01 -7.87
N GLY A 101 13.92 -0.11 -8.36
CA GLY A 101 14.77 -1.31 -8.27
C GLY A 101 14.51 -2.38 -9.35
N ASN A 102 13.59 -2.14 -10.28
CA ASN A 102 13.28 -3.05 -11.37
C ASN A 102 14.37 -3.14 -12.46
N ASP A 103 15.40 -2.31 -12.39
CA ASP A 103 16.53 -2.22 -13.33
C ASP A 103 17.72 -3.12 -12.99
N ALA A 104 17.64 -3.84 -11.88
CA ALA A 104 18.70 -4.75 -11.42
C ALA A 104 18.21 -6.20 -11.26
N ILE A 105 17.09 -6.58 -11.90
CA ILE A 105 16.60 -7.96 -11.84
C ILE A 105 17.42 -8.85 -12.77
N THR A 106 17.87 -9.99 -12.26
CA THR A 106 18.73 -10.93 -12.98
C THR A 106 18.09 -12.31 -13.08
N CYS A 107 18.38 -13.00 -14.18
CA CYS A 107 17.96 -14.38 -14.42
C CYS A 107 19.11 -15.36 -14.14
N ASP A 108 18.77 -16.59 -13.76
CA ASP A 108 19.70 -17.72 -13.66
C ASP A 108 19.63 -18.63 -14.90
N SER A 109 20.54 -19.60 -14.96
CA SER A 109 20.61 -20.59 -16.05
C SER A 109 19.47 -21.60 -16.06
N THR A 110 18.62 -21.61 -15.03
CA THR A 110 17.42 -22.44 -14.95
C THR A 110 16.17 -21.70 -15.43
N GLY A 111 16.31 -20.43 -15.83
CA GLY A 111 15.19 -19.58 -16.23
C GLY A 111 14.38 -19.04 -15.05
N SER A 112 14.96 -19.02 -13.85
CA SER A 112 14.37 -18.37 -12.67
C SER A 112 14.99 -17.00 -12.43
N ILE A 113 14.37 -16.19 -11.58
CA ILE A 113 15.00 -14.96 -11.06
C ILE A 113 16.14 -15.36 -10.12
N ALA A 114 17.35 -14.90 -10.39
CA ALA A 114 18.54 -15.13 -9.58
C ALA A 114 18.61 -14.14 -8.41
N SER A 115 18.54 -12.84 -8.73
CA SER A 115 18.51 -11.77 -7.75
C SER A 115 17.74 -10.57 -8.32
N GLY A 116 16.99 -9.86 -7.48
CA GLY A 116 16.29 -8.66 -7.90
C GLY A 116 15.37 -8.15 -6.80
N THR A 117 15.24 -6.84 -6.69
CA THR A 117 14.40 -6.20 -5.68
C THR A 117 13.55 -5.11 -6.31
N VAL A 118 12.24 -5.27 -6.23
CA VAL A 118 11.28 -4.24 -6.62
C VAL A 118 10.64 -3.67 -5.37
N ILE A 119 10.77 -2.35 -5.22
CA ILE A 119 10.17 -1.58 -4.14
C ILE A 119 9.05 -0.76 -4.73
N SER A 120 7.88 -0.76 -4.09
CA SER A 120 6.82 0.18 -4.42
C SER A 120 6.36 0.96 -3.19
N SER A 121 6.20 2.26 -3.37
CA SER A 121 5.80 3.19 -2.32
C SER A 121 4.67 4.08 -2.82
N LEU A 122 3.85 4.58 -1.91
CA LEU A 122 2.82 5.56 -2.23
C LEU A 122 3.33 6.95 -1.87
N GLU A 123 3.24 7.90 -2.80
CA GLU A 123 3.67 9.27 -2.58
C GLU A 123 2.99 9.87 -1.33
N GLY A 124 3.79 10.46 -0.44
CA GLY A 124 3.32 11.00 0.83
C GLY A 124 3.12 9.97 1.95
N VAL A 125 3.36 8.67 1.72
CA VAL A 125 3.35 7.62 2.74
C VAL A 125 4.74 7.03 2.88
N THR A 126 5.46 7.40 3.95
CA THR A 126 6.83 6.90 4.22
C THR A 126 6.86 5.75 5.23
N ALA A 127 5.76 5.54 5.97
CA ALA A 127 5.69 4.52 7.02
C ALA A 127 5.46 3.09 6.48
N TYR A 128 5.02 2.97 5.22
CA TYR A 128 4.65 1.69 4.60
C TYR A 128 5.12 1.67 3.14
N GLN A 129 5.77 0.59 2.74
CA GLN A 129 6.18 0.30 1.36
C GLN A 129 6.07 -1.20 1.11
N ALA A 130 5.79 -1.58 -0.12
CA ALA A 130 5.85 -2.98 -0.53
C ALA A 130 7.26 -3.31 -1.02
N TYR A 131 7.72 -4.49 -0.65
CA TYR A 131 9.04 -4.99 -0.99
C TYR A 131 8.87 -6.39 -1.58
N CYS A 132 9.27 -6.56 -2.83
CA CYS A 132 9.33 -7.85 -3.49
C CYS A 132 10.77 -8.11 -3.88
N SER A 133 11.44 -9.02 -3.18
CA SER A 133 12.82 -9.37 -3.46
C SER A 133 12.99 -10.87 -3.59
N VAL A 134 13.89 -11.25 -4.47
CA VAL A 134 14.41 -12.59 -4.62
C VAL A 134 15.91 -12.47 -4.48
N ASP A 135 16.48 -13.28 -3.59
CA ASP A 135 17.92 -13.45 -3.42
C ASP A 135 18.12 -14.95 -3.20
N ARG A 136 18.78 -15.60 -4.15
CA ARG A 136 18.91 -17.06 -4.22
C ARG A 136 20.35 -17.51 -4.05
#